data_AF-A0A1D9MIP1-F1
#
_entry.id   AF-A0A1D9MIP1-F1
#
_cell.length_a   1.000
_cell.length_b   1.000
_cell.length_c   1.000
_cell.angle_alpha   90.00
_cell.angle_beta   90.00
_cell.angle_gamma   90.00
#
_symmetry.space_group_name_H-M   'P 1'
#
loop_
_entity.id
_entity.type
_entity.pdbx_description
1 polymer ?
#
loop_
_entity_poly.entity_id
_entity_poly.type
_entity_poly.pdbx_seq_one_letter_code
_entity_poly.pdbx_strand_id
1 'polypeptide(L)'
;MQTATSAHNVAAYIVKKLGSVTTMKLQKLLYYSQGWSLAWDEQPLFTEEIQAWANGPVVYDVFKKHRGEFKVSSWPSGNPEELSSEQRDTVDAVLEAYGALSGQQLSDKTHHEPPWLEARKGTPIGAYSDNALSLDTMQEYFGSLDQLVNK
;
A
#
# COMPACT_ATOMS: atom_id res chain seq x y z
N MET A 1 18.05 14.50 -0.58
CA MET A 1 17.65 13.08 -0.69
C MET A 1 16.43 12.91 0.18
N GLN A 2 15.30 12.52 -0.39
CA GLN A 2 14.08 12.30 0.36
C GLN A 2 14.24 11.03 1.19
N THR A 3 13.87 11.08 2.47
CA THR A 3 13.95 9.93 3.36
C THR A 3 12.58 9.25 3.43
N ALA A 4 12.58 7.91 3.43
CA ALA A 4 11.37 7.14 3.69
C ALA A 4 10.68 7.62 4.98
N THR A 5 9.35 7.69 4.95
CA THR A 5 8.52 8.04 6.11
C THR A 5 8.05 6.76 6.83
N SER A 6 7.15 6.90 7.81
CA SER A 6 6.45 5.75 8.40
C SER A 6 5.16 5.46 7.63
N ALA A 7 4.85 4.18 7.45
CA ALA A 7 3.55 3.73 6.95
C ALA A 7 2.38 4.26 7.79
N HIS A 8 2.59 4.56 9.08
CA HIS A 8 1.57 5.19 9.91
C HIS A 8 1.30 6.65 9.51
N ASN A 9 2.31 7.41 9.05
CA ASN A 9 2.11 8.78 8.55
C ASN A 9 1.31 8.76 7.25
N VAL A 10 1.63 7.83 6.35
CA VAL A 10 0.88 7.60 5.11
C VAL A 10 -0.56 7.16 5.42
N ALA A 11 -0.76 6.23 6.35
CA ALA A 11 -2.08 5.80 6.78
C ALA A 11 -2.90 6.96 7.36
N ALA A 12 -2.29 7.81 8.19
CA ALA A 12 -2.95 8.99 8.73
C ALA A 12 -3.36 9.98 7.64
N TYR A 13 -2.51 10.17 6.62
CA TYR A 13 -2.84 11.02 5.49
C TYR A 13 -4.01 10.46 4.66
N ILE A 14 -3.99 9.17 4.34
CA ILE A 14 -5.08 8.49 3.62
C ILE A 14 -6.41 8.62 4.40
N VAL A 15 -6.41 8.34 5.70
CA VAL A 15 -7.61 8.44 6.54
C VAL A 15 -8.11 9.89 6.60
N LYS A 16 -7.22 10.87 6.73
CA LYS A 16 -7.56 12.30 6.71
C LYS A 16 -8.23 12.72 5.39
N LYS A 17 -7.72 12.25 4.24
CA LYS A 17 -8.27 12.58 2.91
C LYS A 17 -9.63 11.91 2.64
N LEU A 18 -9.82 10.68 3.11
CA LEU A 18 -11.04 9.91 2.85
C LEU A 18 -12.11 10.04 3.94
N GLY A 19 -11.76 10.56 5.13
CA GLY A 19 -12.63 10.70 6.31
C GLY A 19 -12.94 9.39 7.01
N SER A 20 -13.33 8.34 6.28
CA SER A 20 -13.43 6.97 6.79
C SER A 20 -13.11 5.94 5.70
N VAL A 21 -12.39 4.90 6.07
CA VAL A 21 -11.90 3.88 5.14
C VAL A 21 -11.99 2.50 5.78
N THR A 22 -12.32 1.47 4.99
CA THR A 22 -12.25 0.10 5.49
C THR A 22 -10.80 -0.30 5.72
N THR A 23 -10.54 -1.11 6.74
CA THR A 23 -9.17 -1.54 7.09
C THR A 23 -8.50 -2.30 5.94
N MET A 24 -9.26 -3.11 5.19
CA MET A 24 -8.79 -3.75 3.96
C MET A 24 -8.39 -2.74 2.89
N LYS A 25 -9.22 -1.71 2.63
CA LYS A 25 -8.91 -0.68 1.63
C LYS A 25 -7.67 0.12 2.03
N LEU A 26 -7.54 0.49 3.29
CA LEU A 26 -6.36 1.18 3.80
C LEU A 26 -5.08 0.38 3.51
N GLN A 27 -5.09 -0.93 3.78
CA GLN A 27 -3.93 -1.80 3.50
C GLN A 27 -3.57 -1.84 2.02
N LYS A 28 -4.56 -1.89 1.13
CA LYS A 28 -4.31 -1.88 -0.31
C LYS A 28 -3.81 -0.53 -0.81
N LEU A 29 -4.34 0.57 -0.30
CA LEU A 29 -3.86 1.90 -0.65
C LEU A 29 -2.41 2.11 -0.21
N LEU A 30 -2.01 1.62 0.96
CA LEU A 30 -0.60 1.65 1.40
C LEU A 30 0.32 0.86 0.44
N TYR A 31 -0.11 -0.33 0.02
CA TYR A 31 0.64 -1.11 -0.97
C TYR A 31 0.80 -0.37 -2.31
N TYR A 32 -0.27 0.23 -2.83
CA TYR A 32 -0.19 1.01 -4.08
C TYR A 32 0.69 2.26 -3.90
N SER A 33 0.60 2.96 -2.77
CA SER A 33 1.47 4.12 -2.50
C SER A 33 2.95 3.74 -2.46
N GLN A 34 3.30 2.59 -1.86
CA GLN A 34 4.67 2.08 -1.88
C GLN A 34 5.13 1.75 -3.31
N GLY A 35 4.29 1.03 -4.07
CA GLY A 35 4.61 0.62 -5.44
C GLY A 35 4.84 1.79 -6.39
N TRP A 36 3.97 2.80 -6.34
CA TRP A 36 4.10 3.98 -7.18
C TRP A 36 5.24 4.91 -6.78
N SER A 37 5.55 5.04 -5.49
CA SER A 37 6.77 5.78 -5.08
C SER A 37 8.04 5.10 -5.58
N LEU A 38 8.11 3.76 -5.54
CA LEU A 38 9.24 3.02 -6.12
C LEU A 38 9.36 3.24 -7.64
N ALA A 39 8.24 3.36 -8.35
CA ALA A 39 8.24 3.56 -9.80
C ALA A 39 8.62 4.99 -10.21
N TRP A 40 8.10 6.01 -9.53
CA TRP A 40 8.31 7.41 -9.89
C TRP A 40 9.54 8.02 -9.25
N ASP A 41 9.78 7.71 -7.97
CA ASP A 41 10.83 8.33 -7.15
C ASP A 41 12.07 7.44 -7.02
N GLU A 42 11.99 6.19 -7.48
CA GLU A 42 13.01 5.14 -7.30
C GLU A 42 13.41 4.95 -5.83
N GLN A 43 12.50 5.28 -4.90
CA GLN A 43 12.73 5.23 -3.46
C GLN A 43 11.50 4.64 -2.74
N PRO A 44 11.71 3.93 -1.62
CA PRO A 44 10.61 3.46 -0.81
C PRO A 44 9.90 4.63 -0.11
N LEU A 45 8.56 4.66 -0.20
CA LEU A 45 7.75 5.65 0.51
C LEU A 45 7.87 5.48 2.03
N PHE A 46 7.83 4.23 2.50
CA PHE A 46 8.01 3.85 3.90
C PHE A 46 8.85 2.59 4.04
N THR A 47 9.27 2.28 5.28
CA THR A 47 10.21 1.17 5.58
C THR A 47 9.55 -0.06 6.18
N GLU A 48 8.32 0.05 6.68
CA GLU A 48 7.57 -1.06 7.25
C GLU A 48 7.29 -2.15 6.20
N GLU A 49 7.44 -3.41 6.62
CA GLU A 49 7.27 -4.58 5.75
C GLU A 49 5.81 -4.73 5.27
N ILE A 50 5.65 -5.04 3.98
CA ILE A 50 4.40 -5.49 3.39
C ILE A 50 4.44 -7.02 3.26
N GLN A 51 3.46 -7.70 3.84
CA GLN A 51 3.35 -9.16 3.84
C GLN A 51 2.29 -9.65 2.87
N ALA A 52 2.52 -10.82 2.25
CA ALA A 52 1.65 -11.41 1.24
C ALA A 52 0.53 -12.27 1.85
N TRP A 53 -0.40 -11.65 2.56
CA TRP A 53 -1.51 -12.34 3.23
C TRP A 53 -2.53 -12.93 2.26
N ALA A 54 -3.41 -13.79 2.78
CA ALA A 54 -4.43 -14.49 2.00
C ALA A 54 -5.41 -13.56 1.26
N ASN A 55 -5.67 -12.36 1.80
CA ASN A 55 -6.57 -11.35 1.22
C ASN A 55 -5.78 -10.18 0.61
N GLY A 56 -4.62 -10.47 -0.01
CA GLY A 56 -3.74 -9.47 -0.60
C GLY A 56 -2.68 -8.90 0.35
N PRO A 57 -1.87 -7.92 -0.10
CA PRO A 57 -0.76 -7.34 0.66
C PRO A 57 -1.22 -6.58 1.90
N VAL A 58 -0.44 -6.67 2.99
CA VAL A 58 -0.74 -6.07 4.30
C VAL A 58 0.53 -5.50 4.91
N VAL A 59 0.55 -4.21 5.23
CA VAL A 59 1.54 -3.61 6.14
C VAL A 59 1.24 -4.08 7.56
N TYR A 60 2.07 -4.97 8.09
CA TYR A 60 1.81 -5.65 9.36
C TYR A 60 1.72 -4.67 10.55
N ASP A 61 2.59 -3.66 10.57
CA ASP A 61 2.61 -2.65 11.64
C ASP A 61 1.34 -1.80 11.67
N VAL A 62 0.79 -1.46 10.51
CA VAL A 62 -0.51 -0.81 10.39
C VAL A 62 -1.63 -1.77 10.79
N PHE A 63 -1.58 -3.04 10.38
CA PHE A 63 -2.60 -4.03 10.73
C PHE A 63 -2.76 -4.20 12.24
N LYS A 64 -1.65 -4.25 12.98
CA LYS A 64 -1.68 -4.38 14.45
C LYS A 64 -2.54 -3.30 15.13
N LYS A 65 -2.64 -2.10 14.55
CA LYS A 65 -3.36 -0.97 15.13
C LYS A 65 -4.86 -0.98 14.88
N HIS A 66 -5.32 -1.59 13.79
CA HIS A 66 -6.76 -1.68 13.45
C HIS A 66 -7.32 -3.10 13.55
N ARG A 67 -6.54 -4.04 14.10
CA ARG A 67 -6.94 -5.44 14.23
C ARG A 67 -8.28 -5.54 14.98
N GLY A 68 -9.25 -6.20 14.35
CA GLY A 68 -10.60 -6.36 14.89
C GLY A 68 -11.57 -5.27 14.45
N GLU A 69 -11.09 -4.25 13.74
CA GLU A 69 -11.91 -3.17 13.20
C GLU A 69 -12.21 -3.39 11.72
N PHE A 70 -13.44 -3.05 11.31
CA PHE A 70 -13.84 -3.08 9.90
C PHE A 70 -13.50 -1.77 9.17
N LYS A 71 -13.59 -0.64 9.87
CA LYS A 71 -13.34 0.71 9.36
C LYS A 71 -12.63 1.55 10.41
N VAL A 72 -11.84 2.49 9.92
CA VAL A 72 -11.22 3.55 10.71
C VAL A 72 -11.66 4.91 10.18
N SER A 73 -11.82 5.88 11.08
CA SER A 73 -12.12 7.28 10.76
C SER A 73 -11.08 8.26 11.31
N SER A 74 -10.10 7.75 12.06
CA SER A 74 -8.93 8.49 12.52
C SER A 74 -7.75 7.54 12.63
N TRP A 75 -6.52 8.09 12.62
CA TRP A 75 -5.30 7.30 12.75
C TRP A 75 -4.28 8.00 13.63
N PRO A 76 -4.42 7.93 14.97
CA PRO A 76 -3.55 8.67 15.89
C PRO A 76 -2.13 8.10 16.01
N SER A 77 -1.85 6.94 15.38
CA SER A 77 -0.51 6.31 15.41
C SER A 77 0.47 6.93 14.41
N GLY A 78 0.06 7.91 13.61
CA GLY A 78 0.93 8.63 12.69
C GLY A 78 0.57 10.11 12.60
N ASN A 79 1.47 10.88 12.02
CA ASN A 79 1.30 12.30 11.80
C ASN A 79 1.33 12.59 10.28
N PRO A 80 0.20 12.98 9.66
CA PRO A 80 0.16 13.28 8.23
C PRO A 80 1.01 14.51 7.85
N GLU A 81 1.37 15.35 8.83
CA GLU A 81 2.18 16.53 8.57
C GLU A 81 3.67 16.21 8.39
N GLU A 82 4.13 15.01 8.76
CA GLU A 82 5.51 14.53 8.53
C GLU A 82 5.74 14.06 7.08
N LEU A 83 4.69 14.03 6.23
CA LEU A 83 4.86 13.79 4.81
C LEU A 83 5.35 15.06 4.13
N SER A 84 6.46 14.95 3.40
CA SER A 84 6.93 15.97 2.46
C SER A 84 5.93 16.19 1.32
N SER A 85 6.11 17.28 0.55
CA SER A 85 5.27 17.60 -0.62
C SER A 85 5.18 16.44 -1.59
N GLU A 86 6.33 15.87 -1.98
CA GLU A 86 6.34 14.85 -3.03
C GLU A 86 5.74 13.52 -2.52
N GLN A 87 5.93 13.19 -1.24
CA GLN A 87 5.26 12.04 -0.61
C GLN A 87 3.73 12.21 -0.59
N ARG A 88 3.24 13.43 -0.35
CA ARG A 88 1.80 13.72 -0.41
C ARG A 88 1.30 13.62 -1.84
N ASP A 89 2.05 14.12 -2.82
CA ASP A 89 1.69 14.08 -4.23
C ASP A 89 1.56 12.62 -4.72
N THR A 90 2.51 11.75 -4.36
CA THR A 90 2.42 10.31 -4.66
C THR A 90 1.18 9.67 -4.03
N VAL A 91 0.88 9.96 -2.76
CA VAL A 91 -0.31 9.41 -2.10
C VAL A 91 -1.59 9.97 -2.71
N ASP A 92 -1.62 11.25 -3.06
CA ASP A 92 -2.78 11.89 -3.69
C ASP A 92 -3.06 11.32 -5.09
N ALA A 93 -2.04 11.08 -5.90
CA ALA A 93 -2.18 10.39 -7.19
C ALA A 93 -2.73 8.96 -7.03
N VAL A 94 -2.27 8.21 -6.01
CA VAL A 94 -2.84 6.90 -5.68
C VAL A 94 -4.31 7.02 -5.25
N LEU A 95 -4.67 8.02 -4.45
CA LEU A 95 -6.06 8.23 -4.05
C LEU A 95 -6.95 8.62 -5.23
N GLU A 96 -6.45 9.37 -6.19
CA GLU A 96 -7.18 9.68 -7.43
C GLU A 96 -7.45 8.41 -8.26
N ALA A 97 -6.42 7.59 -8.47
CA ALA A 97 -6.53 6.40 -9.31
C ALA A 97 -7.30 5.23 -8.65
N TYR A 98 -7.10 5.01 -7.35
CA TYR A 98 -7.58 3.82 -6.64
C TYR A 98 -8.60 4.13 -5.54
N GLY A 99 -8.70 5.39 -5.11
CA GLY A 99 -9.52 5.79 -3.96
C GLY A 99 -11.03 5.66 -4.18
N ALA A 100 -11.52 5.51 -5.41
CA ALA A 100 -12.93 5.19 -5.67
C ALA A 100 -13.25 3.69 -5.50
N LEU A 101 -12.24 2.81 -5.59
CA LEU A 101 -12.43 1.37 -5.52
C LEU A 101 -12.71 0.89 -4.10
N SER A 102 -13.50 -0.18 -3.98
CA SER A 102 -13.70 -0.86 -2.70
C SER A 102 -12.45 -1.66 -2.31
N GLY A 103 -12.31 -1.98 -1.02
CA GLY A 103 -11.22 -2.85 -0.57
C GLY A 103 -11.23 -4.22 -1.26
N GLN A 104 -12.40 -4.74 -1.63
CA GLN A 104 -12.52 -6.01 -2.35
C GLN A 104 -11.98 -5.87 -3.78
N GLN A 105 -12.39 -4.84 -4.52
CA GLN A 105 -11.87 -4.60 -5.88
C GLN A 105 -10.35 -4.40 -5.88
N LEU A 106 -9.82 -3.68 -4.89
CA LEU A 106 -8.37 -3.52 -4.73
C LEU A 106 -7.70 -4.85 -4.38
N SER A 107 -8.31 -5.65 -3.52
CA SER A 107 -7.84 -7.01 -3.20
C SER A 107 -7.80 -7.86 -4.46
N ASP A 108 -8.90 -7.95 -5.20
CA ASP A 108 -9.01 -8.72 -6.44
C ASP A 108 -7.92 -8.32 -7.43
N LYS A 109 -7.65 -7.01 -7.58
CA LYS A 109 -6.51 -6.53 -8.37
C LYS A 109 -5.19 -7.11 -7.88
N THR A 110 -4.84 -6.92 -6.60
CA THR A 110 -3.56 -7.38 -6.05
C THR A 110 -3.31 -8.88 -6.19
N HIS A 111 -4.36 -9.71 -6.28
CA HIS A 111 -4.24 -11.15 -6.52
C HIS A 111 -3.75 -11.51 -7.93
N HIS A 112 -3.69 -10.55 -8.85
CA HIS A 112 -3.19 -10.73 -10.21
C HIS A 112 -1.84 -10.04 -10.43
N GLU A 113 -1.22 -9.50 -9.37
CA GLU A 113 -0.01 -8.67 -9.48
C GLU A 113 1.23 -9.44 -9.05
N PRO A 114 2.34 -9.37 -9.82
CA PRO A 114 3.58 -10.10 -9.53
C PRO A 114 4.08 -9.97 -8.08
N PRO A 115 4.10 -8.77 -7.44
CA PRO A 115 4.62 -8.65 -6.08
C PRO A 115 3.94 -9.59 -5.07
N TRP A 116 2.61 -9.71 -5.14
CA TRP A 116 1.86 -10.58 -4.25
C TRP A 116 1.94 -12.06 -4.67
N LEU A 117 1.89 -12.34 -5.98
CA LEU A 117 1.96 -13.70 -6.53
C LEU A 117 3.31 -14.37 -6.23
N GLU A 118 4.41 -13.65 -6.42
CA GLU A 118 5.76 -14.17 -6.19
C GLU A 118 6.01 -14.45 -4.71
N ALA A 119 5.65 -13.52 -3.84
CA ALA A 119 5.77 -13.69 -2.40
C ALA A 119 4.92 -14.87 -1.87
N ARG A 120 3.89 -15.31 -2.61
CA ARG A 120 3.06 -16.47 -2.26
C ARG A 120 3.38 -17.74 -3.05
N LYS A 121 4.48 -17.78 -3.80
CA LYS A 121 4.87 -18.97 -4.54
C LYS A 121 5.03 -20.17 -3.60
N GLY A 122 4.27 -21.24 -3.84
CA GLY A 122 4.25 -22.44 -3.00
C GLY A 122 3.27 -22.38 -1.82
N THR A 123 2.59 -21.25 -1.59
CA THR A 123 1.55 -21.10 -0.56
C THR A 123 0.17 -21.46 -1.16
N PRO A 124 -0.61 -22.38 -0.55
CA PRO A 124 -1.95 -22.70 -1.01
C PRO A 124 -2.89 -21.48 -1.02
N ILE A 125 -3.89 -21.52 -1.91
CA ILE A 125 -4.95 -20.50 -1.96
C ILE A 125 -5.68 -20.45 -0.61
N GLY A 126 -5.87 -19.24 -0.08
CA GLY A 126 -6.52 -19.02 1.22
C GLY A 126 -5.66 -19.32 2.44
N ALA A 127 -4.48 -19.95 2.31
CA ALA A 127 -3.59 -20.18 3.43
C ALA A 127 -2.94 -18.86 3.88
N TYR A 128 -2.71 -18.76 5.20
CA TYR A 128 -1.93 -17.67 5.79
C TYR A 128 -0.51 -17.67 5.23
N SER A 129 0.07 -16.48 5.07
CA SER A 129 1.46 -16.26 4.69
C SER A 129 1.88 -14.88 5.18
N ASP A 130 3.06 -14.82 5.78
CA ASP A 130 3.75 -13.60 6.21
C ASP A 130 5.01 -13.33 5.40
N ASN A 131 5.22 -14.06 4.30
CA ASN A 131 6.29 -13.75 3.35
C ASN A 131 6.25 -12.27 2.95
N ALA A 132 7.39 -11.60 3.10
CA ALA A 132 7.58 -10.21 2.70
C ALA A 132 7.49 -10.07 1.17
N LEU A 133 6.91 -8.95 0.72
CA LEU A 133 7.00 -8.53 -0.68
C LEU A 133 8.40 -7.97 -0.94
N SER A 134 8.98 -8.34 -2.09
CA SER A 134 10.22 -7.75 -2.59
C SER A 134 9.97 -6.34 -3.11
N LEU A 135 10.72 -5.35 -2.61
CA LEU A 135 10.66 -3.99 -3.15
C LEU A 135 11.14 -3.92 -4.59
N ASP A 136 12.11 -4.76 -4.98
CA ASP A 136 12.60 -4.83 -6.36
C ASP A 136 11.48 -5.32 -7.29
N THR A 137 10.77 -6.39 -6.92
CA THR A 137 9.62 -6.90 -7.70
C THR A 137 8.51 -5.84 -7.79
N MET A 138 8.27 -5.08 -6.71
CA MET A 138 7.33 -3.97 -6.72
C MET A 138 7.78 -2.88 -7.71
N GLN A 139 9.03 -2.44 -7.62
CA GLN A 139 9.59 -1.40 -8.49
C GLN A 139 9.51 -1.81 -9.97
N GLU A 140 9.92 -3.04 -10.30
CA GLU A 140 9.85 -3.57 -11.67
C GLU A 140 8.41 -3.60 -12.20
N TYR A 141 7.47 -4.11 -11.39
CA TYR A 141 6.07 -4.21 -11.80
C TYR A 141 5.45 -2.83 -12.02
N PHE A 142 5.53 -1.93 -11.03
CA PHE A 142 4.92 -0.61 -11.13
C PHE A 142 5.61 0.28 -12.17
N GLY A 143 6.94 0.18 -12.32
CA GLY A 143 7.68 0.85 -13.39
C GLY A 143 7.24 0.38 -14.78
N SER A 144 6.95 -0.92 -14.95
CA SER A 144 6.41 -1.44 -16.21
C SER A 144 5.01 -0.89 -16.53
N LEU A 145 4.16 -0.67 -15.52
CA LEU A 145 2.83 -0.08 -15.69
C LEU A 145 2.93 1.37 -16.13
N ASP A 146 3.82 2.15 -15.51
CA ASP A 146 4.06 3.56 -15.86
C ASP A 146 4.42 3.71 -17.35
N GLN A 147 5.35 2.86 -17.82
CA GLN A 147 5.78 2.85 -19.23
C GLN A 147 4.68 2.45 -20.22
N LEU A 148 3.66 1.71 -19.79
CA LEU A 148 2.53 1.32 -20.64
C LEU A 148 1.47 2.41 -20.74
N VAL A 149 1.31 3.21 -19.68
CA VAL A 149 0.32 4.29 -19.62
C VAL A 149 0.86 5.59 -20.24
N ASN A 150 2.17 5.84 -20.15
CA ASN A 150 2.83 7.03 -20.67
C ASN A 150 3.39 6.87 -22.11
N LYS A 151 2.93 5.84 -22.85
CA LYS A 151 3.18 5.65 -24.28
C LYS A 151 2.00 6.16 -25.11
#